data_AF-A0A7C1PWF5-F1
#
_entry.id   AF-A0A7C1PWF5-F1
#
_cell.length_a   1.000
_cell.length_b   1.000
_cell.length_c   1.000
_cell.angle_alpha   90.00
_cell.angle_beta   90.00
_cell.angle_gamma   90.00
#
_symmetry.space_group_name_H-M   'P 1'
#
loop_
_entity.id
_entity.type
_entity.pdbx_description
1 polymer ?
#
loop_
_entity_poly.entity_id
_entity_poly.type
_entity_poly.pdbx_seq_one_letter_code
_entity_poly.pdbx_strand_id
1 'polypeptide(L)'
;MFIPSGKTHDLVSFGVLLVISFFILDRFSKLEAGGFALGFLVSFFLFSPDLDSRSASYRRWGALRFFWLPYIFVFRHRGLSHNPILGPLSRLIYVGLPLYLISVKYDLRLPAFSIELGLFFLLGFWVPAVVHWAVDKI
;
A
#
# COMPACT_ATOMS: atom_id res chain seq x y z
N MET A 1 -1.95 -23.02 -15.10
CA MET A 1 -1.99 -22.12 -13.93
C MET A 1 -2.72 -20.87 -14.37
N PHE A 2 -3.95 -20.64 -13.89
CA PHE A 2 -4.62 -19.37 -14.13
C PHE A 2 -3.78 -18.29 -13.45
N ILE A 3 -3.39 -17.26 -14.19
CA ILE A 3 -2.76 -16.09 -13.61
C ILE A 3 -3.86 -15.05 -13.47
N PRO A 4 -4.31 -14.72 -12.25
CA PRO A 4 -5.33 -13.69 -12.06
C PRO A 4 -4.87 -12.38 -12.70
N SER A 5 -5.80 -11.71 -13.39
CA SER A 5 -5.52 -10.40 -13.96
C SER A 5 -5.51 -9.33 -12.87
N GLY A 6 -4.85 -8.19 -13.10
CA GLY A 6 -4.92 -7.05 -12.17
C GLY A 6 -6.36 -6.64 -11.80
N LYS A 7 -7.32 -6.83 -12.73
CA LYS A 7 -8.76 -6.58 -12.47
C LYS A 7 -9.34 -7.54 -11.43
N THR A 8 -8.88 -8.79 -11.40
CA THR A 8 -9.32 -9.79 -10.42
C THR A 8 -8.82 -9.43 -9.03
N HIS A 9 -7.55 -9.04 -8.91
CA HIS A 9 -6.99 -8.56 -7.63
C HIS A 9 -7.72 -7.31 -7.14
N ASP A 10 -8.02 -6.38 -8.05
CA ASP A 10 -8.73 -5.15 -7.74
C ASP A 10 -10.15 -5.43 -7.19
N LEU A 11 -10.89 -6.31 -7.86
CA LEU A 11 -12.26 -6.68 -7.46
C LEU A 11 -12.31 -7.39 -6.11
N VAL A 12 -11.42 -8.37 -5.89
CA VAL A 12 -11.36 -9.09 -4.61
C VAL A 12 -10.93 -8.16 -3.47
N SER A 13 -9.92 -7.30 -3.71
CA SER A 13 -9.48 -6.33 -2.70
C SER A 13 -10.58 -5.35 -2.32
N PHE A 14 -11.38 -4.89 -3.28
CA PHE A 14 -12.52 -4.01 -3.00
C PHE A 14 -13.63 -4.75 -2.24
N GLY A 15 -13.92 -6.00 -2.58
CA GLY A 15 -14.88 -6.82 -1.83
C GLY A 15 -14.45 -7.03 -0.37
N VAL A 16 -13.18 -7.36 -0.14
CA VAL A 16 -12.60 -7.50 1.22
C VAL A 16 -12.65 -6.17 1.97
N LEU A 17 -12.34 -5.06 1.30
CA LEU A 17 -12.47 -3.72 1.89
C LEU A 17 -13.89 -3.47 2.40
N LEU A 18 -14.91 -3.75 1.61
CA LEU A 18 -16.30 -3.49 2.01
C LEU A 18 -16.67 -4.27 3.27
N VAL A 19 -16.28 -5.55 3.34
CA VAL A 19 -16.55 -6.39 4.51
C VAL A 19 -15.81 -5.85 5.74
N ILE A 20 -14.50 -5.58 5.64
CA ILE A 20 -13.72 -5.09 6.79
C ILE A 20 -14.21 -3.70 7.22
N SER A 21 -14.58 -2.84 6.28
CA SER A 21 -15.08 -1.49 6.56
C SER A 21 -16.36 -1.50 7.36
N PHE A 22 -17.26 -2.47 7.13
CA PHE A 22 -18.47 -2.62 7.94
C PHE A 22 -18.13 -2.87 9.42
N PHE A 23 -17.22 -3.80 9.70
CA PHE A 23 -16.76 -4.07 11.07
C PHE A 23 -16.02 -2.87 11.68
N ILE A 24 -15.21 -2.18 10.88
CA ILE A 24 -14.43 -1.05 11.38
C ILE A 24 -15.35 0.12 11.77
N LEU A 25 -16.35 0.42 10.95
CA LEU A 25 -17.32 1.48 11.22
C LEU A 25 -18.24 1.17 12.41
N ASP A 26 -18.51 -0.10 12.69
CA ASP A 26 -19.33 -0.54 13.84
C ASP A 26 -18.55 -0.46 15.17
N ARG A 27 -17.26 -0.76 15.16
CA ARG A 27 -16.48 -1.01 16.40
C ARG A 27 -15.47 0.08 16.76
N PHE A 28 -15.11 0.95 15.83
CA PHE A 28 -14.07 1.95 16.05
C PHE A 28 -14.56 3.36 15.75
N SER A 29 -13.81 4.34 16.22
CA SER A 29 -14.11 5.75 16.01
C SER A 29 -14.01 6.12 14.52
N LYS A 30 -14.65 7.25 14.15
CA LYS A 30 -14.54 7.82 12.80
C LYS A 30 -13.09 8.13 12.41
N LEU A 31 -12.25 8.49 13.39
CA LEU A 31 -10.83 8.79 13.16
C LEU A 31 -10.07 7.52 12.74
N GLU A 32 -10.27 6.43 13.47
CA GLU A 32 -9.66 5.12 13.20
C GLU A 32 -10.17 4.55 11.88
N ALA A 33 -11.48 4.61 11.64
CA ALA A 33 -12.07 4.20 10.36
C ALA A 33 -11.52 5.03 9.18
N GLY A 34 -11.37 6.34 9.36
CA GLY A 34 -10.76 7.23 8.37
C GLY A 34 -9.29 6.88 8.11
N GLY A 35 -8.53 6.58 9.16
CA GLY A 35 -7.14 6.11 9.05
C GLY A 35 -7.04 4.83 8.23
N PHE A 36 -7.86 3.83 8.55
CA PHE A 36 -7.91 2.57 7.82
C PHE A 36 -8.28 2.77 6.35
N ALA A 37 -9.36 3.50 6.07
CA ALA A 37 -9.80 3.75 4.70
C ALA A 37 -8.70 4.46 3.90
N LEU A 38 -8.05 5.47 4.49
CA LEU A 38 -6.95 6.18 3.85
C LEU A 38 -5.76 5.26 3.56
N GLY A 39 -5.34 4.45 4.54
CA GLY A 39 -4.26 3.48 4.38
C GLY A 39 -4.55 2.48 3.26
N PHE A 40 -5.77 1.94 3.24
CA PHE A 40 -6.21 1.03 2.20
C PHE A 40 -6.14 1.69 0.82
N LEU A 41 -6.73 2.88 0.66
CA LEU A 41 -6.78 3.56 -0.64
C LEU A 41 -5.38 3.93 -1.14
N VAL A 42 -4.51 4.43 -0.25
CA VAL A 42 -3.11 4.71 -0.58
C VAL A 42 -2.41 3.43 -1.07
N SER A 43 -2.58 2.33 -0.34
CA SER A 43 -1.97 1.06 -0.73
C SER A 43 -2.51 0.50 -2.04
N PHE A 44 -3.84 0.43 -2.15
CA PHE A 44 -4.54 -0.09 -3.31
C PHE A 44 -4.21 0.67 -4.60
N PHE A 45 -4.23 2.01 -4.55
CA PHE A 45 -4.00 2.81 -5.75
C PHE A 45 -2.52 3.04 -6.02
N LEU A 46 -1.72 3.38 -5.01
CA LEU A 46 -0.36 3.89 -5.18
C LEU A 46 0.74 2.92 -4.73
N PHE A 47 0.48 2.02 -3.79
CA PHE A 47 1.49 1.09 -3.25
C PHE A 47 1.12 -0.39 -3.47
N SER A 48 0.51 -0.71 -4.62
CA SER A 48 0.09 -2.08 -4.88
C SER A 48 1.32 -3.01 -5.04
N PRO A 49 1.16 -4.33 -4.87
CA PRO A 49 2.22 -5.31 -5.12
C PRO A 49 2.90 -5.16 -6.48
N ASP A 50 2.10 -4.89 -7.52
CA ASP A 50 2.56 -4.71 -8.91
C ASP A 50 3.39 -3.44 -9.15
N LEU A 51 3.72 -2.65 -8.12
CA LEU A 51 4.56 -1.46 -8.25
C LEU A 51 6.02 -1.79 -8.58
N ASP A 52 6.40 -3.07 -8.47
CA ASP A 52 7.64 -3.63 -9.02
C ASP A 52 7.62 -3.81 -10.55
N SER A 53 6.56 -3.34 -11.22
CA SER A 53 6.43 -3.30 -12.68
C SER A 53 5.84 -1.96 -13.15
N ARG A 54 5.76 -1.73 -14.47
CA ARG A 54 5.11 -0.54 -15.05
C ARG A 54 3.57 -0.64 -15.04
N SER A 55 3.02 -1.06 -13.90
CA SER A 55 1.59 -1.33 -13.66
C SER A 55 0.71 -0.08 -13.64
N ALA A 56 -0.59 -0.28 -13.42
CA ALA A 56 -1.51 0.84 -13.19
C ALA A 56 -1.13 1.63 -11.94
N SER A 57 -0.69 0.97 -10.87
CA SER A 57 -0.23 1.63 -9.65
C SER A 57 0.96 2.54 -9.92
N TYR A 58 1.96 2.04 -10.67
CA TYR A 58 3.08 2.86 -11.16
C TYR A 58 2.62 4.09 -11.95
N ARG A 59 1.64 3.94 -12.85
CA ARG A 59 1.13 5.07 -13.66
C ARG A 59 0.38 6.12 -12.84
N ARG A 60 -0.30 5.73 -11.76
CA ARG A 60 -1.07 6.65 -10.89
C ARG A 60 -0.20 7.63 -10.10
N TRP A 61 1.10 7.37 -9.97
CA TRP A 61 2.08 8.33 -9.44
C TRP A 61 2.33 9.55 -10.37
N GLY A 62 1.81 9.53 -11.61
CA GLY A 62 1.96 10.64 -12.53
C GLY A 62 3.43 10.87 -12.89
N ALA A 63 3.92 12.10 -12.74
CA ALA A 63 5.32 12.44 -12.99
C ALA A 63 6.27 11.79 -11.95
N LEU A 64 5.81 11.59 -10.72
CA LEU A 64 6.62 11.00 -9.65
C LEU A 64 6.90 9.51 -9.87
N ARG A 65 6.28 8.86 -10.87
CA ARG A 65 6.51 7.44 -11.17
C ARG A 65 7.98 7.11 -11.45
N PHE A 66 8.76 8.05 -11.97
CA PHE A 66 10.20 7.84 -12.22
C PHE A 66 10.97 7.48 -10.95
N PHE A 67 10.49 7.93 -9.79
CA PHE A 67 11.01 7.54 -8.49
C PHE A 67 10.99 6.03 -8.28
N TRP A 68 10.05 5.30 -8.88
CA TRP A 68 9.92 3.84 -8.75
C TRP A 68 10.79 3.05 -9.73
N LEU A 69 11.50 3.69 -10.66
CA LEU A 69 12.34 2.95 -11.61
C LEU A 69 13.42 2.10 -10.93
N PRO A 70 14.21 2.62 -9.95
CA PRO A 70 15.17 1.78 -9.22
C PRO A 70 14.49 0.59 -8.53
N TYR A 71 13.31 0.80 -7.94
CA TYR A 71 12.54 -0.26 -7.31
C TYR A 71 12.18 -1.38 -8.32
N ILE A 72 11.69 -1.01 -9.50
CA ILE A 72 11.36 -1.95 -10.60
C ILE A 72 12.62 -2.69 -11.10
N PHE A 73 13.78 -2.03 -11.13
CA PHE A 73 15.02 -2.67 -11.56
C PHE A 73 15.57 -3.69 -10.54
N VAL A 74 15.39 -3.41 -9.24
CA VAL A 74 15.88 -4.26 -8.15
C VAL A 74 14.95 -5.44 -7.88
N PHE A 75 13.64 -5.19 -7.83
CA PHE A 75 12.67 -6.23 -7.50
C PHE A 75 12.15 -6.93 -8.76
N ARG A 76 12.37 -8.24 -8.82
CA ARG A 76 11.70 -9.08 -9.83
C ARG A 76 10.19 -9.07 -9.58
N HIS A 77 9.42 -8.83 -10.63
CA HIS A 77 7.97 -8.94 -10.57
C HIS A 77 7.54 -10.31 -10.03
N ARG A 78 6.64 -10.33 -9.04
CA ARG A 78 6.21 -11.54 -8.30
C ARG A 78 7.30 -12.20 -7.44
N GLY A 79 8.38 -11.47 -7.17
CA GLY A 79 9.44 -11.87 -6.24
C GLY A 79 9.16 -11.43 -4.80
N LEU A 80 10.20 -10.95 -4.11
CA LEU A 80 10.11 -10.53 -2.70
C LEU A 80 9.11 -9.39 -2.46
N SER A 81 8.92 -8.50 -3.44
CA SER A 81 7.97 -7.38 -3.44
C SER A 81 6.48 -7.80 -3.38
N HIS A 82 6.18 -9.05 -3.74
CA HIS A 82 4.84 -9.65 -3.62
C HIS A 82 4.63 -10.39 -2.29
N ASN A 83 5.66 -10.54 -1.45
CA ASN A 83 5.47 -11.11 -0.12
C ASN A 83 4.57 -10.16 0.72
N PRO A 84 3.60 -10.70 1.49
CA PRO A 84 2.61 -9.87 2.19
C PRO A 84 3.20 -9.10 3.38
N ILE A 85 4.44 -9.40 3.80
CA ILE A 85 5.15 -8.66 4.85
C ILE A 85 6.28 -7.85 4.23
N LEU A 86 7.18 -8.50 3.49
CA LEU A 86 8.37 -7.83 2.96
C LEU A 86 8.05 -6.80 1.88
N GLY A 87 7.01 -7.03 1.07
CA GLY A 87 6.61 -6.11 0.01
C GLY A 87 6.08 -4.76 0.52
N PRO A 88 5.11 -4.74 1.43
CA PRO A 88 4.68 -3.48 2.06
C PRO A 88 5.80 -2.77 2.81
N LEU A 89 6.63 -3.50 3.59
CA LEU A 89 7.77 -2.93 4.29
C LEU A 89 8.78 -2.30 3.33
N SER A 90 9.14 -2.98 2.24
CA SER A 90 10.10 -2.46 1.28
C SER A 90 9.58 -1.17 0.63
N ARG A 91 8.30 -1.11 0.26
CA ARG A 91 7.72 0.13 -0.33
C ARG A 91 7.63 1.27 0.68
N LEU A 92 7.28 0.99 1.93
CA LEU A 92 7.24 1.99 3.01
C LEU A 92 8.65 2.53 3.31
N ILE A 93 9.67 1.67 3.36
CA ILE A 93 11.06 2.11 3.53
C ILE A 93 11.52 2.91 2.31
N TYR A 94 11.20 2.44 1.10
CA TYR A 94 11.61 3.08 -0.15
C TYR A 94 11.14 4.53 -0.26
N VAL A 95 9.91 4.83 0.18
CA VAL A 95 9.38 6.20 0.21
C VAL A 95 9.72 6.93 1.51
N GLY A 96 9.59 6.25 2.65
CA GLY A 96 9.73 6.84 3.97
C GLY A 96 11.15 7.31 4.29
N LEU A 97 12.17 6.55 3.86
CA LEU A 97 13.56 6.90 4.12
C LEU A 97 13.97 8.21 3.40
N PRO A 98 13.73 8.39 2.08
CA PRO A 98 13.99 9.68 1.43
C PRO A 98 13.20 10.84 2.04
N LEU A 99 11.93 10.65 2.38
CA LEU A 99 11.12 11.69 3.01
C LEU A 99 11.70 12.11 4.37
N TYR A 100 12.12 11.14 5.19
CA TYR A 100 12.76 11.39 6.48
C TYR A 100 14.10 12.14 6.31
N LEU A 101 14.95 11.72 5.36
CA LEU A 101 16.22 12.39 5.09
C LEU A 101 16.02 13.83 4.61
N ILE A 102 15.01 14.07 3.76
CA ILE A 102 14.61 15.41 3.31
C ILE A 102 14.12 16.23 4.51
N SER A 103 13.26 15.68 5.37
CA SER A 103 12.77 16.43 6.53
C SER A 103 13.88 16.83 7.49
N VAL A 104 14.84 15.93 7.74
CA VAL A 104 16.01 16.25 8.58
C VAL A 104 16.90 17.29 7.91
N LYS A 105 17.21 17.14 6.62
CA LYS A 105 18.10 18.06 5.88
C LYS A 105 17.57 19.49 5.83
N TYR A 106 16.27 19.66 5.72
CA TYR A 106 15.61 20.96 5.54
C TYR A 106 14.85 21.44 6.79
N ASP A 107 15.04 20.78 7.94
CA ASP A 107 14.34 21.06 9.20
C ASP A 107 12.81 21.16 9.03
N LEU A 108 12.24 20.28 8.20
CA LEU A 108 10.81 20.24 7.96
C LEU A 108 10.13 19.51 9.12
N ARG A 109 9.17 20.18 9.76
CA ARG A 109 8.32 19.56 10.76
C ARG A 109 7.35 18.60 10.08
N LEU A 110 7.49 17.31 10.35
CA LEU A 110 6.50 16.32 9.94
C LEU A 110 5.20 16.55 10.72
N PRO A 111 4.04 16.39 10.08
CA PRO A 111 2.77 16.46 10.77
C PRO A 111 2.70 15.41 11.86
N ALA A 112 2.32 15.83 13.07
CA ALA A 112 2.05 14.92 14.16
C ALA A 112 0.69 14.27 13.93
N PHE A 113 0.64 12.95 14.08
CA PHE A 113 -0.57 12.15 14.03
C PHE A 113 -0.69 11.33 15.31
N SER A 114 -1.92 10.98 15.69
CA SER A 114 -2.14 10.10 16.84
C SER A 114 -1.63 8.69 16.52
N ILE A 115 -1.23 7.94 17.56
CA ILE A 115 -0.74 6.57 17.40
C ILE A 115 -1.85 5.69 16.81
N GLU A 116 -3.09 5.90 17.23
CA GLU A 116 -4.28 5.20 16.75
C GLU A 116 -4.47 5.43 15.25
N LEU A 117 -4.39 6.68 14.79
CA LEU A 117 -4.50 6.99 13.36
C LEU A 117 -3.40 6.29 12.56
N GLY A 118 -2.16 6.28 13.07
CA GLY A 118 -1.04 5.57 12.45
C GLY A 118 -1.25 4.06 12.38
N LEU A 119 -1.73 3.44 13.47
CA LEU A 119 -2.00 2.00 13.52
C LEU A 119 -3.09 1.59 12.54
N PHE A 120 -4.22 2.32 12.52
CA PHE A 120 -5.30 2.02 11.59
C PHE A 120 -4.92 2.27 10.15
N PHE A 121 -4.15 3.33 9.87
CA PHE A 121 -3.55 3.53 8.55
C PHE A 121 -2.70 2.33 8.12
N LEU A 122 -1.81 1.84 8.98
CA LEU A 122 -0.98 0.68 8.67
C LEU A 122 -1.81 -0.60 8.46
N LEU A 123 -2.85 -0.81 9.27
CA LEU A 123 -3.79 -1.91 9.08
C LEU A 123 -4.46 -1.86 7.71
N GLY A 124 -5.01 -0.70 7.34
CA GLY A 124 -5.63 -0.49 6.02
C GLY A 124 -4.63 -0.68 4.89
N PHE A 125 -3.42 -0.13 5.05
CA PHE A 125 -2.34 -0.23 4.07
C PHE A 125 -1.91 -1.69 3.80
N TRP A 126 -1.99 -2.56 4.81
CA TRP A 126 -1.57 -3.95 4.69
C TRP A 126 -2.55 -4.84 3.93
N VAL A 127 -3.86 -4.54 4.01
CA VAL A 127 -4.92 -5.41 3.47
C VAL A 127 -4.74 -5.70 1.97
N PRO A 128 -4.52 -4.73 1.07
CA PRO A 128 -4.34 -5.01 -0.36
C PRO A 128 -3.18 -5.98 -0.64
N ALA A 129 -2.10 -5.90 0.14
CA ALA A 129 -0.94 -6.78 -0.06
C ALA A 129 -1.24 -8.24 0.33
N VAL A 130 -1.95 -8.44 1.44
CA VAL A 130 -2.38 -9.77 1.88
C VAL A 130 -3.38 -10.36 0.89
N VAL A 131 -4.38 -9.58 0.47
CA VAL A 131 -5.39 -10.03 -0.48
C VAL A 131 -4.75 -10.39 -1.82
N HIS A 132 -3.88 -9.51 -2.34
CA HIS A 132 -3.22 -9.76 -3.61
C HIS A 132 -2.35 -11.03 -3.56
N TRP A 133 -1.57 -11.21 -2.48
CA TRP A 133 -0.79 -12.43 -2.27
C TRP A 133 -1.65 -13.68 -2.16
N ALA A 134 -2.80 -13.62 -1.47
CA ALA A 134 -3.71 -14.75 -1.34
C ALA A 134 -4.33 -15.13 -2.69
N VAL A 135 -4.73 -14.14 -3.48
CA VAL A 135 -5.29 -14.34 -4.83
C VAL A 135 -4.25 -14.92 -5.79
N ASP A 136 -2.97 -14.55 -5.67
CA ASP A 136 -1.86 -15.12 -6.46
C ASP A 136 -1.67 -16.65 -6.24
N LYS A 137 -2.27 -17.24 -5.19
CA LYS A 137 -2.14 -18.67 -4.84
C LYS A 137 -3.30 -19.54 -5.30
N ILE A 138 -4.36 -18.94 -5.83
CA ILE A 138 -5.60 -19.63 -6.27
C ILE A 138 -5.54 -19.77 -7.80
#